data_AF-A0A223HL95-F1
#
_entry.id   AF-A0A223HL95-F1
#
_cell.length_a   1.000
_cell.length_b   1.000
_cell.length_c   1.000
_cell.angle_alpha   90.00
_cell.angle_beta   90.00
_cell.angle_gamma   90.00
#
_symmetry.space_group_name_H-M   'P 1'
#
loop_
_entity.id
_entity.type
_entity.pdbx_description
1 polymer ?
#
loop_
_entity_poly.entity_id
_entity_poly.type
_entity_poly.pdbx_seq_one_letter_code
_entity_poly.pdbx_strand_id
1 'polypeptide(L)'
;METEESKELTLAQEETIKKTLEEIRKQDPKKNKRVYPIVVFGDEYDDKDVYIAYFREPDFIAFSKFVQLQKKDEIAAVRSLAHDTFIQGDKELVDDDSLFLYGLSTKLVNIIGSRQAKVANFSIAGK
;
A
#
# COMPACT_ATOMS: atom_id res chain seq x y z
N MET A 1 9.44 5.09 -27.09
CA MET A 1 8.04 5.23 -26.66
C MET A 1 7.38 3.91 -26.96
N GLU A 2 7.66 2.94 -26.10
CA GLU A 2 7.00 1.65 -26.16
C GLU A 2 5.64 1.82 -25.50
N THR A 3 4.63 1.32 -26.18
CA THR A 3 3.23 1.39 -25.81
C THR A 3 3.04 0.91 -24.38
N GLU A 4 2.45 1.74 -23.51
CA GLU A 4 1.83 1.28 -22.26
C GLU A 4 0.76 0.26 -22.64
N GLU A 5 1.15 -1.02 -22.75
CA GLU A 5 0.20 -2.11 -22.60
C GLU A 5 -0.43 -1.90 -21.23
N SER A 6 -1.70 -1.53 -21.24
CA SER A 6 -2.51 -1.51 -20.02
C SER A 6 -2.59 -2.96 -19.55
N LYS A 7 -1.61 -3.38 -18.74
CA LYS A 7 -1.63 -4.69 -18.11
C LYS A 7 -2.83 -4.69 -17.16
N GLU A 8 -3.87 -5.44 -17.52
CA GLU A 8 -5.09 -5.56 -16.75
C GLU A 8 -5.10 -6.86 -15.96
N LEU A 9 -5.72 -6.83 -14.78
CA LEU A 9 -5.96 -8.05 -14.01
C LEU A 9 -6.98 -8.92 -14.75
N THR A 10 -6.73 -10.22 -14.77
CA THR A 10 -7.74 -11.18 -15.23
C THR A 10 -8.86 -11.29 -14.20
N LEU A 11 -10.07 -11.65 -14.66
CA LEU A 11 -11.22 -11.89 -13.79
C LEU A 11 -10.91 -12.88 -12.66
N ALA A 12 -10.12 -13.93 -12.95
CA ALA A 12 -9.71 -14.93 -11.97
C ALA A 12 -8.81 -14.33 -10.87
N GLN A 13 -7.89 -13.43 -11.24
CA GLN A 13 -7.04 -12.73 -10.27
C GLN A 13 -7.87 -11.77 -9.43
N GLU A 14 -8.79 -11.01 -10.02
CA GLU A 14 -9.70 -10.13 -9.29
C GLU A 14 -10.57 -10.89 -8.28
N GLU A 15 -11.14 -12.03 -8.67
CA GLU A 15 -11.90 -12.89 -7.77
C GLU A 15 -11.04 -13.43 -6.62
N THR A 16 -9.80 -13.83 -6.92
CA THR A 16 -8.84 -14.31 -5.91
C THR A 16 -8.48 -13.20 -4.93
N ILE A 17 -8.24 -11.98 -5.42
CA ILE A 17 -7.99 -10.79 -4.60
C ILE A 17 -9.18 -10.52 -3.68
N LYS A 18 -10.41 -10.53 -4.23
CA LYS A 18 -11.64 -10.30 -3.44
C LYS A 18 -11.80 -11.34 -2.33
N LYS A 19 -11.64 -12.63 -2.65
CA LYS A 19 -11.71 -13.72 -1.65
C LYS A 19 -10.65 -13.56 -0.56
N THR A 20 -9.42 -13.28 -0.96
CA THR A 20 -8.30 -13.09 -0.03
C THR A 20 -8.53 -11.88 0.89
N LEU A 21 -9.06 -10.77 0.36
CA LEU A 21 -9.43 -9.60 1.16
C LEU A 21 -10.47 -9.93 2.23
N GLU A 22 -11.48 -10.73 1.89
CA GLU A 22 -12.49 -11.16 2.86
C GLU A 22 -11.89 -12.04 3.96
N GLU A 23 -10.99 -12.96 3.62
CA GLU A 23 -10.28 -13.78 4.61
C GLU A 23 -9.40 -12.93 5.53
N ILE A 24 -8.58 -12.04 4.97
CA ILE A 24 -7.71 -11.15 5.76
C ILE A 24 -8.54 -10.29 6.74
N ARG A 25 -9.69 -9.78 6.29
CA ARG A 25 -10.59 -8.99 7.15
C ARG A 25 -11.19 -9.83 8.28
N LYS A 26 -11.44 -11.12 8.06
CA LYS A 26 -11.93 -12.06 9.09
C LYS A 26 -10.86 -12.46 10.09
N GLN A 27 -9.59 -12.53 9.67
CA GLN A 27 -8.47 -12.89 10.56
C GLN A 27 -8.27 -11.89 11.71
N ASP A 28 -8.25 -10.58 11.41
CA ASP A 28 -8.11 -9.53 12.43
C ASP A 28 -8.98 -8.31 12.09
N PRO A 29 -10.28 -8.33 12.39
CA PRO A 29 -11.21 -7.26 11.99
C PRO A 29 -10.92 -5.91 12.66
N LYS A 30 -10.13 -5.89 13.74
CA LYS A 30 -9.72 -4.64 14.41
C LYS A 30 -8.58 -3.97 13.69
N LYS A 31 -7.56 -4.73 13.26
CA LYS A 31 -6.37 -4.21 12.57
C LYS A 31 -6.56 -4.12 11.06
N ASN A 32 -7.31 -5.04 10.46
CA ASN A 32 -7.49 -5.17 9.01
C ASN A 32 -8.78 -4.50 8.51
N LYS A 33 -9.21 -3.41 9.16
CA LYS A 33 -10.41 -2.65 8.74
C LYS A 33 -10.30 -2.12 7.31
N ARG A 34 -9.08 -1.73 6.93
CA ARG A 34 -8.73 -1.27 5.60
C ARG A 34 -7.51 -2.04 5.15
N VAL A 35 -7.68 -2.77 4.06
CA VAL A 35 -6.64 -3.58 3.42
C VAL A 35 -6.56 -3.15 1.98
N TYR A 36 -5.36 -2.88 1.52
CA TYR A 36 -5.03 -2.42 0.20
C TYR A 36 -4.27 -3.54 -0.51
N PRO A 37 -4.91 -4.24 -1.46
CA PRO A 37 -4.18 -5.11 -2.37
C PRO A 37 -3.39 -4.21 -3.33
N ILE A 38 -2.10 -4.49 -3.49
CA ILE A 38 -1.25 -3.83 -4.47
C ILE A 38 -0.79 -4.89 -5.43
N VAL A 39 -0.94 -4.58 -6.71
CA VAL A 39 -0.53 -5.43 -7.83
C VAL A 39 0.60 -4.72 -8.55
N VAL A 40 1.70 -5.43 -8.76
CA VAL A 40 2.83 -5.00 -9.59
C VAL A 40 3.01 -6.05 -10.67
N PHE A 41 3.07 -5.60 -11.92
CA PHE A 41 3.32 -6.47 -13.05
C PHE A 41 4.82 -6.59 -13.24
N GLY A 42 5.33 -7.81 -13.25
CA GLY A 42 6.74 -8.06 -13.55
C GLY A 42 7.08 -7.78 -15.00
N ASP A 43 8.38 -7.65 -15.27
CA ASP A 43 8.96 -7.52 -16.60
C ASP A 43 9.77 -8.79 -16.99
N GLU A 44 10.54 -8.70 -18.07
CA GLU A 44 11.32 -9.83 -18.61
C GLU A 44 12.44 -10.33 -17.67
N TYR A 45 12.81 -9.54 -16.66
CA TYR A 45 13.82 -9.85 -15.66
C TYR A 45 13.23 -10.40 -14.35
N ASP A 46 11.90 -10.43 -14.23
CA ASP A 46 11.18 -10.90 -13.05
C ASP A 46 10.76 -12.38 -13.16
N ASP A 47 10.67 -13.05 -12.02
CA ASP A 47 10.25 -14.46 -11.93
C ASP A 47 8.74 -14.67 -12.17
N LYS A 48 7.92 -13.63 -11.98
CA LYS A 48 6.46 -13.69 -12.10
C LYS A 48 5.93 -12.56 -12.97
N ASP A 49 4.94 -12.88 -13.81
CA ASP A 49 4.22 -11.86 -14.59
C ASP A 49 3.45 -10.87 -13.69
N VAL A 50 2.96 -11.35 -12.53
CA VAL A 50 2.14 -10.57 -11.61
C VAL A 50 2.49 -10.92 -10.17
N TYR A 51 2.80 -9.88 -9.41
CA TYR A 51 3.01 -9.92 -7.97
C TYR A 51 1.86 -9.22 -7.25
N ILE A 52 1.34 -9.84 -6.20
CA ILE A 52 0.20 -9.35 -5.42
C ILE A 52 0.54 -9.42 -3.94
N ALA A 53 0.52 -8.26 -3.28
CA ALA A 53 0.68 -8.17 -1.83
C ALA A 53 -0.44 -7.37 -1.18
N TYR A 54 -0.74 -7.70 0.08
CA TYR A 54 -1.83 -7.10 0.84
C TYR A 54 -1.26 -6.33 2.02
N PHE A 55 -1.61 -5.05 2.09
CA PHE A 55 -1.13 -4.13 3.11
C PHE A 55 -2.29 -3.60 3.93
N ARG A 56 -2.14 -3.51 5.25
CA ARG A 56 -3.13 -2.85 6.12
C ARG A 56 -2.90 -1.35 6.16
N GLU A 57 -3.95 -0.59 6.51
CA GLU A 57 -3.77 0.81 6.87
C GLU A 57 -2.77 0.91 8.05
N PRO A 58 -1.73 1.75 7.95
CA PRO A 58 -0.76 1.88 9.03
C PRO A 58 -1.43 2.36 10.31
N ASP A 59 -1.09 1.72 11.42
CA ASP A 59 -1.50 2.20 12.72
C ASP A 59 -0.66 3.41 13.16
N PHE A 60 -1.01 3.96 14.33
CA PHE A 60 -0.33 5.13 14.87
C PHE A 60 1.19 4.91 15.04
N ILE A 61 1.61 3.71 15.44
CA ILE A 61 3.03 3.41 15.71
C ILE A 61 3.80 3.36 14.40
N ALA A 62 3.28 2.61 13.41
CA ALA A 62 3.87 2.53 12.07
C ALA A 62 3.92 3.90 11.39
N PHE A 63 2.85 4.68 11.47
CA PHE A 63 2.80 6.02 10.89
C PHE A 63 3.74 7.01 11.59
N SER A 64 3.81 6.99 12.91
CA SER A 64 4.74 7.85 13.67
C SER A 64 6.20 7.54 13.31
N LYS A 65 6.55 6.26 13.22
CA LYS A 65 7.87 5.79 12.77
C LYS A 65 8.17 6.26 11.34
N PHE A 66 7.24 6.08 10.41
CA PHE A 66 7.36 6.58 9.03
C PHE A 66 7.67 8.08 8.97
N VAL A 67 6.88 8.91 9.66
CA VAL A 67 7.08 10.38 9.67
C VAL A 67 8.44 10.78 10.26
N GLN A 68 8.95 10.04 11.24
CA GLN A 68 10.27 10.31 11.81
C GLN A 68 11.41 9.93 10.85
N LEU A 69 11.29 8.78 10.19
CA LEU A 69 12.27 8.29 9.21
C LEU A 69 12.27 9.14 7.94
N GLN A 70 11.09 9.56 7.44
CA GLN A 70 10.95 10.31 6.19
C GLN A 70 11.75 11.62 6.20
N LYS A 71 11.94 12.24 7.38
CA LYS A 71 12.76 13.45 7.54
C LYS A 71 14.25 13.24 7.27
N LYS A 72 14.71 11.99 7.31
CA LYS A 72 16.12 11.61 7.15
C LYS A 72 16.36 10.90 5.82
N ASP A 73 15.52 9.92 5.54
CA ASP A 73 15.62 9.04 4.37
C ASP A 73 14.22 8.60 3.97
N GLU A 74 13.72 9.17 2.88
CA GLU A 74 12.37 8.91 2.39
C GLU A 74 12.20 7.46 1.91
N ILE A 75 13.19 6.92 1.21
CA ILE A 75 13.11 5.56 0.67
C ILE A 75 13.13 4.53 1.79
N ALA A 76 14.03 4.69 2.76
CA ALA A 76 14.06 3.83 3.94
C ALA A 76 12.77 3.95 4.78
N ALA A 77 12.17 5.14 4.84
CA ALA A 77 10.89 5.34 5.51
C ALA A 77 9.76 4.57 4.83
N VAL A 78 9.64 4.67 3.50
CA VAL A 78 8.63 3.94 2.72
C VAL A 78 8.85 2.44 2.82
N ARG A 79 10.11 1.96 2.81
CA ARG A 79 10.42 0.53 2.97
C ARG A 79 10.02 0.03 4.36
N SER A 80 10.39 0.78 5.41
CA SER A 80 9.97 0.45 6.78
C SER A 80 8.45 0.37 6.88
N LEU A 81 7.74 1.32 6.27
CA LEU A 81 6.28 1.32 6.26
C LEU A 81 5.71 0.10 5.53
N ALA A 82 6.29 -0.29 4.39
CA ALA A 82 5.87 -1.48 3.65
C ALA A 82 5.96 -2.72 4.54
N HIS A 83 7.06 -2.90 5.27
CA HIS A 83 7.19 -4.00 6.23
C HIS A 83 6.17 -3.91 7.38
N ASP A 84 5.99 -2.73 7.97
CA ASP A 84 5.08 -2.54 9.11
C ASP A 84 3.60 -2.76 8.70
N THR A 85 3.26 -2.50 7.43
CA THR A 85 1.89 -2.63 6.90
C THR A 85 1.62 -3.94 6.18
N PHE A 86 2.65 -4.70 5.78
CA PHE A 86 2.50 -5.97 5.10
C PHE A 86 1.68 -6.97 5.94
N ILE A 87 0.80 -7.71 5.27
CA ILE A 87 -0.01 -8.77 5.85
C ILE A 87 0.42 -10.12 5.26
N GLN A 88 0.26 -10.27 3.94
CA GLN A 88 0.54 -11.50 3.20
C GLN A 88 0.65 -11.22 1.69
N GLY A 89 0.96 -12.25 0.91
CA GLY A 89 1.15 -12.19 -0.55
C GLY A 89 2.63 -12.30 -0.92
N ASP A 90 3.00 -11.76 -2.08
CA ASP A 90 4.35 -11.81 -2.59
C ASP A 90 5.28 -10.86 -1.83
N LYS A 91 6.15 -11.43 -0.98
CA LYS A 91 7.11 -10.68 -0.15
C LYS A 91 8.20 -9.99 -0.98
N GLU A 92 8.46 -10.51 -2.17
CA GLU A 92 9.41 -9.95 -3.14
C GLU A 92 9.13 -8.47 -3.42
N LEU A 93 7.85 -8.05 -3.38
CA LEU A 93 7.49 -6.64 -3.53
C LEU A 93 8.08 -5.70 -2.48
N VAL A 94 8.42 -6.24 -1.31
CA VAL A 94 9.02 -5.49 -0.21
C VAL A 94 10.53 -5.73 -0.14
N ASP A 95 10.95 -6.98 -0.36
CA ASP A 95 12.31 -7.44 -0.12
C ASP A 95 13.25 -7.23 -1.32
N ASP A 96 12.73 -7.27 -2.56
CA ASP A 96 13.51 -7.01 -3.76
C ASP A 96 13.61 -5.49 -4.04
N ASP A 97 14.82 -5.01 -4.34
CA ASP A 97 15.07 -3.59 -4.54
C ASP A 97 14.38 -3.03 -5.78
N SER A 98 14.34 -3.78 -6.89
CA SER A 98 13.73 -3.32 -8.14
C SER A 98 12.22 -3.25 -8.02
N LEU A 99 11.59 -4.35 -7.59
CA LEU A 99 10.14 -4.43 -7.38
C LEU A 99 9.66 -3.42 -6.34
N PHE A 100 10.45 -3.22 -5.28
CA PHE A 100 10.13 -2.22 -4.26
C PHE A 100 10.22 -0.80 -4.82
N LEU A 101 11.36 -0.42 -5.40
CA LEU A 101 11.62 0.97 -5.80
C LEU A 101 10.75 1.39 -6.98
N TYR A 102 10.62 0.54 -8.00
CA TYR A 102 9.96 0.88 -9.26
C TYR A 102 8.51 0.41 -9.34
N GLY A 103 8.09 -0.52 -8.47
CA GLY A 103 6.71 -1.02 -8.39
C GLY A 103 5.96 -0.52 -7.15
N LEU A 104 6.35 -1.02 -5.98
CA LEU A 104 5.57 -0.89 -4.74
C LEU A 104 5.59 0.51 -4.12
N SER A 105 6.77 1.15 -4.04
CA SER A 105 7.01 2.34 -3.22
C SER A 105 6.05 3.49 -3.55
N THR A 106 5.84 3.76 -4.83
CA THR A 106 4.97 4.84 -5.33
C THR A 106 3.51 4.62 -4.97
N LYS A 107 3.03 3.37 -5.02
CA LYS A 107 1.66 3.00 -4.66
C LYS A 107 1.45 3.05 -3.15
N LEU A 108 2.47 2.66 -2.38
CA LEU A 108 2.40 2.64 -0.92
C LEU A 108 2.22 4.06 -0.35
N VAL A 109 2.94 5.06 -0.87
CA VAL A 109 2.79 6.46 -0.43
C VAL A 109 1.37 6.99 -0.66
N ASN A 110 0.72 6.59 -1.77
CA ASN A 110 -0.65 7.00 -2.06
C ASN A 110 -1.67 6.46 -1.06
N ILE A 111 -1.43 5.27 -0.49
CA ILE A 111 -2.31 4.65 0.51
C ILE A 111 -2.36 5.47 1.82
N ILE A 112 -1.26 6.13 2.16
CA ILE A 112 -1.14 6.97 3.36
C ILE A 112 -1.73 8.37 3.17
N GLY A 113 -2.26 8.68 1.99
CA GLY A 113 -2.80 9.99 1.66
C GLY A 113 -3.83 10.49 2.67
N SER A 114 -3.77 11.79 2.96
CA SER A 114 -4.64 12.47 3.92
C SER A 114 -6.12 12.28 3.59
N ARG A 115 -6.91 11.90 4.61
CA ARG A 115 -8.38 11.96 4.52
C ARG A 115 -8.79 13.43 4.38
N GLN A 116 -9.85 13.69 3.61
CA GLN A 116 -10.44 15.02 3.54
C GLN A 116 -10.91 15.44 4.93
N ALA A 117 -10.30 16.50 5.46
CA ALA A 117 -10.68 17.11 6.74
C ALA A 117 -11.04 18.58 6.51
N LYS A 118 -12.11 19.03 7.14
CA LYS A 118 -12.54 20.44 7.12
C LYS A 118 -12.70 20.90 8.55
N VAL A 119 -12.05 22.00 8.90
CA VAL A 119 -12.31 22.70 10.16
C VAL A 119 -13.66 23.40 10.02
N ALA A 120 -14.66 22.95 10.76
CA ALA A 120 -15.93 23.66 10.87
C ALA A 120 -15.76 24.78 11.91
N ASN A 121 -15.80 26.03 11.46
CA ASN A 121 -15.71 27.19 12.35
C ASN A 121 -17.12 27.71 12.66
N PHE A 122 -17.52 27.63 13.92
CA PHE A 122 -18.78 28.17 14.44
C PHE A 122 -18.56 29.32 15.43
N SER A 123 -17.34 29.87 15.48
CA SER A 123 -17.04 31.01 16.34
C SER A 123 -17.87 32.21 15.88
N ILE A 124 -18.89 32.56 16.67
CA ILE A 124 -19.66 33.78 16.49
C ILE A 124 -18.70 34.92 16.83
N ALA A 125 -18.26 35.69 15.83
CA ALA A 125 -17.60 36.95 16.08
C ALA A 125 -18.58 37.81 16.89
N GLY A 126 -18.23 38.10 18.15
CA GLY A 126 -19.06 38.89 19.05
C GLY A 126 -19.47 40.19 18.37
N LYS A 127 -20.79 40.46 18.41
CA LYS A 127 -21.39 41.76 18.09
C LYS A 127 -20.80 42.86 18.95
#